data_AF-A0A1S2PYW3-F1
#
_entry.id   AF-A0A1S2PYW3-F1
#
_cell.length_a   1.000
_cell.length_b   1.000
_cell.length_c   1.000
_cell.angle_alpha   90.00
_cell.angle_beta   90.00
_cell.angle_gamma   90.00
#
_symmetry.space_group_name_H-M   'P 1'
#
loop_
_entity.id
_entity.type
_entity.pdbx_description
1 polymer ?
#
loop_
_entity_poly.entity_id
_entity_poly.type
_entity_poly.pdbx_seq_one_letter_code
_entity_poly.pdbx_strand_id
1 'polypeptide(L)' 'MSSPPPPFRPEDFEEPCETCLAPPGQLCLAWCDTGYTADDARHDAERRAQDSSSADAHRRW' A
#
# COMPACT_ATOMS: atom_id res chain seq x y z
N MET A 1 15.71 -7.70 -13.93
CA MET A 1 15.18 -6.49 -13.27
C MET A 1 14.10 -6.95 -12.32
N SER A 2 14.27 -6.80 -11.01
CA SER A 2 13.22 -7.16 -10.06
C SER A 2 12.03 -6.26 -10.31
N SER A 3 10.87 -6.84 -10.66
CA SER A 3 9.62 -6.10 -10.70
C SER A 3 9.44 -5.38 -9.35
N PRO A 4 8.89 -4.15 -9.34
CA PRO A 4 8.56 -3.50 -8.08
C PRO A 4 7.64 -4.42 -7.27
N PRO A 5 7.81 -4.51 -5.94
CA PRO A 5 6.99 -5.38 -5.12
C PRO A 5 5.50 -5.08 -5.36
N PRO A 6 4.63 -6.09 -5.33
CA PRO A 6 3.20 -5.89 -5.47
C PRO A 6 2.70 -4.88 -4.43
N PRO A 7 1.61 -4.15 -4.73
CA PRO A 7 1.01 -3.24 -3.75
C PRO A 7 0.65 -4.02 -2.49
N PHE A 8 0.85 -3.42 -1.31
CA PHE A 8 0.37 -3.99 -0.06
C PHE A 8 -1.13 -4.16 -0.14
N ARG A 9 -1.60 -5.39 0.03
CA ARG A 9 -3.02 -5.70 0.03
C ARG A 9 -3.49 -5.99 1.45
N PRO A 10 -4.75 -5.68 1.77
CA PRO A 10 -5.34 -6.11 3.04
C PRO A 10 -5.19 -7.61 3.27
N GLU A 11 -5.25 -8.41 2.19
CA GLU A 11 -5.08 -9.87 2.24
C GLU A 11 -3.66 -10.33 2.61
N ASP A 12 -2.64 -9.45 2.59
CA ASP A 12 -1.28 -9.79 3.04
C ASP A 12 -1.14 -9.79 4.58
N PHE A 13 -2.14 -9.29 5.31
CA PHE A 13 -2.13 -9.25 6.78
C PHE A 13 -2.83 -10.48 7.37
N GLU A 14 -2.07 -11.52 7.68
CA GLU A 14 -2.58 -12.76 8.29
C GLU A 14 -2.79 -12.65 9.81
N GLU A 15 -2.18 -11.64 10.44
CA GLU A 15 -2.23 -11.38 11.87
C GLU A 15 -2.99 -10.07 12.17
N PRO A 16 -3.70 -9.99 13.31
CA PRO A 16 -4.32 -8.74 13.73
C PRO A 16 -3.25 -7.70 14.12
N CYS A 17 -3.57 -6.42 13.93
CA CYS A 17 -2.66 -5.35 14.33
C CYS A 17 -2.48 -5.34 15.86
N GLU A 18 -1.25 -5.37 16.36
CA GLU A 18 -0.98 -5.38 17.81
C GLU A 18 -1.41 -4.10 18.53
N THR A 19 -1.54 -2.98 17.82
CA THR A 19 -1.89 -1.67 18.40
C THR A 19 -3.37 -1.37 18.34
N CYS A 20 -3.99 -1.49 17.15
CA CYS A 20 -5.42 -1.19 16.98
C CYS A 20 -6.33 -2.41 16.93
N LEU A 21 -5.78 -3.62 17.00
CA LEU A 21 -6.51 -4.89 16.94
C LEU A 21 -7.37 -5.04 15.68
N ALA A 22 -6.99 -4.36 14.58
CA ALA A 22 -7.62 -4.56 13.28
C ALA A 22 -7.55 -6.05 12.91
N PRO A 23 -8.66 -6.67 12.44
CA PRO A 23 -8.67 -8.08 12.10
C PRO A 23 -7.69 -8.42 10.98
N PRO A 24 -7.23 -9.69 10.90
CA PRO A 24 -6.48 -10.14 9.73
C PRO A 24 -7.32 -9.95 8.46
N GLY A 25 -6.67 -9.59 7.37
CA GLY A 25 -7.34 -9.23 6.11
C GLY A 25 -7.86 -7.79 6.06
N GLN A 26 -7.64 -6.96 7.09
CA GLN A 26 -8.07 -5.55 7.13
C GLN A 26 -6.92 -4.57 7.38
N LEU A 27 -7.09 -3.36 6.85
CA LEU A 27 -6.19 -2.25 7.12
C LEU A 27 -6.41 -1.69 8.52
N CYS A 28 -5.38 -1.05 9.07
CA CYS A 28 -5.44 -0.46 10.39
C CYS A 28 -6.44 0.71 10.46
N LEU A 29 -6.99 0.92 11.66
CA LEU A 29 -7.88 2.04 11.95
C LEU A 29 -7.14 3.37 11.77
N ALA A 30 -7.88 4.44 11.46
CA ALA A 30 -7.30 5.76 11.19
C ALA A 30 -6.55 6.40 12.37
N TRP A 31 -6.76 5.91 13.60
CA TRP A 31 -6.04 6.37 14.79
C TRP A 31 -4.78 5.53 15.08
N CYS A 32 -4.53 4.47 14.32
CA CYS A 32 -3.42 3.55 14.55
C CYS A 32 -2.13 4.12 13.96
N ASP A 33 -1.21 4.56 14.82
CA ASP A 33 0.05 5.19 14.39
C ASP A 33 1.14 4.20 13.94
N THR A 34 0.97 2.91 14.22
CA THR A 34 1.99 1.86 14.02
C THR A 34 1.69 0.96 12.82
N GLY A 35 0.52 1.08 12.22
CA GLY A 35 0.00 0.12 11.24
C GLY A 35 -0.32 0.75 9.89
N TYR A 36 -0.43 -0.08 8.86
CA TYR A 36 -0.73 0.38 7.50
C TYR A 36 -2.22 0.71 7.37
N THR A 37 -2.54 1.99 7.17
CA THR A 37 -3.92 2.48 7.14
C THR A 37 -4.49 2.58 5.73
N ALA A 38 -5.80 2.81 5.63
CA ALA A 38 -6.45 3.11 4.36
C ALA A 38 -6.01 4.45 3.73
N ASP A 39 -5.41 5.37 4.49
CA ASP A 39 -4.82 6.60 3.95
C ASP A 39 -3.48 6.29 3.29
N ASP A 40 -2.64 5.48 3.95
CA ASP A 40 -1.36 5.03 3.40
C ASP A 40 -1.54 4.23 2.11
N ALA A 41 -2.55 3.35 2.06
CA ALA A 41 -2.91 2.59 0.87
C ALA A 41 -3.30 3.51 -0.31
N ARG A 42 -4.03 4.61 -0.04
CA ARG A 42 -4.38 5.60 -1.06
C ARG A 42 -3.16 6.38 -1.51
N HIS A 43 -2.31 6.80 -0.59
CA HIS A 43 -1.11 7.57 -0.92
C HIS A 43 -0.11 6.73 -1.72
N ASP A 44 0.06 5.44 -1.42
CA ASP A 44 0.90 4.54 -2.23
C ASP A 44 0.32 4.36 -3.64
N ALA A 45 -1.02 4.20 -3.76
CA ALA A 45 -1.69 4.13 -5.06
C ALA A 45 -1.50 5.41 -5.89
N GLU A 46 -1.59 6.58 -5.27
CA GLU A 46 -1.33 7.88 -5.91
C GLU A 46 0.12 8.00 -6.37
N ARG A 47 1.09 7.63 -5.53
CA ARG A 47 2.52 7.60 -5.90
C ARG A 47 2.78 6.67 -7.08
N ARG A 48 2.17 5.48 -7.10
CA ARG A 48 2.27 4.54 -8.22
C ARG A 48 1.65 5.07 -9.51
N ALA A 49 0.53 5.79 -9.43
CA ALA A 49 -0.09 6.42 -10.60
C ALA A 49 0.85 7.46 -11.23
N GLN A 50 1.63 8.17 -10.42
CA GLN A 50 2.64 9.12 -10.89
C GLN A 50 3.88 8.42 -11.48
N ASP A 51 4.36 7.36 -10.82
CA ASP A 51 5.53 6.59 -11.27
C ASP A 51 5.25 5.82 -12.57
N SER A 52 4.06 5.24 -12.72
CA SER A 52 3.63 4.57 -13.96
C SER A 52 3.48 5.56 -15.13
N SER A 53 2.99 6.77 -14.85
CA SER A 53 2.94 7.86 -15.85
C SER A 53 4.34 8.28 -16.32
N SER A 54 5.33 8.28 -15.41
CA SER A 54 6.73 8.57 -15.76
C SER A 54 7.42 7.40 -16.50
N ALA A 55 7.09 6.15 -16.15
CA ALA A 55 7.65 4.96 -16.78
C ALA A 55 7.13 4.73 -18.21
N ASP A 56 5.90 5.18 -18.53
CA ASP A 56 5.36 5.17 -19.89
C ASP A 56 6.00 6.27 -20.76
N ALA A 57 6.24 7.45 -20.18
CA ALA A 57 6.91 8.56 -20.86
C ALA A 57 8.35 8.21 -21.30
N HIS A 58 9.08 7.41 -20.52
CA HIS A 58 10.46 6.99 -20.85
C HIS A 58 10.56 5.89 -21.91
N ARG A 59 9.46 5.17 -22.18
CA ARG A 59 9.43 4.06 -23.16
C ARG A 59 9.02 4.50 -24.56
N ARG A 60 8.61 5.77 -24.71
CA ARG A 60 8.06 6.38 -25.93
C ARG A 60 9.08 7.17 -26.78
N TRP A 61 10.35 7.18 -26.40
CA TRP A 61 11.44 7.90 -27.11
C TRP A 61 12.42 6.93 -27.73
#